data_AF-A0A4Y5SJA5-F1
#
_entry.id   AF-A0A4Y5SJA5-F1
#
_cell.length_a   1.000
_cell.length_b   1.000
_cell.length_c   1.000
_cell.angle_alpha   90.00
_cell.angle_beta   90.00
_cell.angle_gamma   90.00
#
_symmetry.space_group_name_H-M   'P 1'
#
loop_
_entity.id
_entity.type
_entity.pdbx_description
1 polymer ?
#
loop_
_entity_poly.entity_id
_entity_poly.type
_entity_poly.pdbx_seq_one_letter_code
_entity_poly.pdbx_strand_id
1 'polypeptide(L)' 'MEGVEYIYDEHGRIKGVIIPPELWEKVKAELFEPSKYRGIYRGRKNLGKSLRELREEWERDF' A
#
# COMPACT_ATOMS: atom_id res chain seq x y z
N MET A 1 -19.42 -0.97 6.43
CA MET A 1 -18.03 -0.92 6.90
C MET A 1 -17.89 0.36 7.71
N GLU A 2 -18.23 0.30 9.00
CA GLU A 2 -18.05 1.45 9.89
C GLU A 2 -16.55 1.79 9.99
N GLY A 3 -16.21 3.09 9.97
CA GLY A 3 -14.85 3.58 10.12
C GLY A 3 -14.02 3.73 8.84
N VAL A 4 -14.52 3.31 7.67
CA VAL A 4 -13.85 3.62 6.38
C VAL A 4 -14.29 4.99 5.90
N GLU A 5 -13.35 5.90 5.70
CA GLU A 5 -13.61 7.25 5.19
C GLU A 5 -13.23 7.35 3.71
N TYR A 6 -14.01 8.10 2.95
CA TYR A 6 -13.77 8.31 1.52
C TYR A 6 -13.43 9.78 1.29
N ILE A 7 -12.37 10.02 0.52
CA ILE A 7 -11.95 11.35 0.09
C ILE A 7 -12.55 11.59 -1.28
N TYR A 8 -13.29 12.68 -1.43
CA TYR A 8 -13.94 13.06 -2.67
C TYR A 8 -13.24 14.26 -3.31
N ASP A 9 -13.29 14.36 -4.65
CA ASP A 9 -12.93 15.56 -5.38
C ASP A 9 -14.07 16.60 -5.38
N GLU A 10 -13.81 17.76 -5.99
CA GLU A 10 -14.78 18.85 -6.13
C GLU A 10 -16.04 18.49 -6.95
N HIS A 11 -16.00 17.37 -7.68
CA HIS A 11 -17.12 16.84 -8.47
C HIS A 11 -17.84 15.67 -7.76
N GLY A 12 -17.47 15.37 -6.50
CA GLY A 12 -18.04 14.27 -5.74
C GLY A 12 -17.55 12.88 -6.15
N ARG A 13 -16.43 12.77 -6.88
CA ARG A 13 -15.83 11.48 -7.26
C ARG A 13 -14.83 11.04 -6.20
N ILE A 14 -14.78 9.74 -5.91
CA ILE A 14 -13.83 9.18 -4.95
C ILE A 14 -12.40 9.32 -5.49
N LYS A 15 -11.58 10.08 -4.78
CA LYS A 15 -10.16 10.28 -5.05
C LYS A 15 -9.26 9.42 -4.16
N GLY A 16 -9.77 9.01 -3.00
CA GLY A 16 -9.02 8.17 -2.06
C GLY A 16 -9.92 7.54 -1.01
N VAL A 17 -9.36 6.60 -0.26
CA VAL A 17 -10.02 5.94 0.87
C VAL A 17 -9.04 5.88 2.04
N ILE A 18 -9.54 6.16 3.24
CA ILE A 18 -8.81 6.00 4.51
C ILE A 18 -9.42 4.79 5.21
N ILE A 19 -8.58 3.79 5.46
CA ILE A 19 -8.98 2.53 6.09
C ILE A 19 -8.26 2.43 7.44
N PRO A 20 -9.00 2.28 8.55
CA PRO A 20 -8.41 2.04 9.87
C PRO A 20 -7.52 0.79 9.88
N PRO A 21 -6.42 0.78 10.66
CA PRO A 21 -5.49 -0.36 10.70
C PRO A 21 -6.16 -1.69 11.03
N GLU A 22 -7.18 -1.68 11.89
CA GLU A 22 -7.92 -2.87 12.34
C GLU A 22 -8.76 -3.49 11.22
N LEU A 23 -9.16 -2.66 10.25
CA LEU A 23 -9.89 -3.08 9.06
C LEU A 23 -8.93 -3.41 7.92
N TRP A 24 -7.79 -2.72 7.81
CA TRP A 24 -6.80 -2.93 6.75
C TRP A 24 -6.38 -4.39 6.61
N GLU A 25 -6.12 -5.08 7.71
CA GLU A 25 -5.73 -6.49 7.69
C GLU A 25 -6.76 -7.41 7.01
N LYS A 26 -8.05 -7.04 7.07
CA LYS A 26 -9.14 -7.78 6.44
C LYS A 26 -9.31 -7.42 4.96
N VAL A 27 -9.12 -6.16 4.59
CA VAL A 27 -9.37 -5.67 3.22
C VAL A 27 -8.13 -5.70 2.32
N LYS A 28 -6.92 -5.77 2.88
CA LYS A 28 -5.67 -5.73 2.10
C LYS A 28 -5.57 -6.86 1.08
N ALA A 29 -6.14 -8.03 1.35
CA ALA A 29 -6.09 -9.14 0.41
C ALA A 29 -6.96 -8.92 -0.84
N GLU A 30 -8.07 -8.19 -0.71
CA GLU A 30 -9.03 -7.95 -1.80
C GLU A 30 -8.73 -6.66 -2.58
N LEU A 31 -8.30 -5.60 -1.88
CA LEU A 31 -8.09 -4.27 -2.48
C LEU A 31 -6.64 -3.97 -2.82
N PHE A 32 -5.70 -4.69 -2.20
CA PHE A 32 -4.29 -4.39 -2.33
C PHE A 32 -3.59 -5.55 -3.03
N GLU A 33 -3.27 -5.35 -4.30
CA GLU A 33 -2.33 -6.20 -5.02
C GLU A 33 -0.99 -5.47 -5.04
N PRO A 34 -0.08 -5.69 -4.06
CA PRO A 34 1.14 -4.91 -3.95
C PRO A 34 1.99 -4.99 -5.22
N SER A 35 1.88 -6.09 -5.97
CA SER A 35 2.45 -6.34 -7.30
C SER A 35 2.20 -5.22 -8.31
N LYS A 36 1.01 -4.60 -8.28
CA LYS A 36 0.60 -3.55 -9.23
C LYS A 36 1.24 -2.20 -8.91
N TYR A 37 1.57 -1.94 -7.65
CA TYR A 37 2.11 -0.67 -7.18
C TYR A 37 3.62 -0.71 -6.90
N ARG A 38 4.31 -1.77 -7.36
CA ARG A 38 5.75 -1.98 -7.09
C ARG A 38 6.69 -0.95 -7.71
N GLY A 39 6.21 0.03 -8.48
CA GLY A 39 7.06 1.04 -9.12
C GLY A 39 8.23 0.40 -9.88
N ILE A 40 9.47 0.79 -9.52
CA ILE A 40 10.73 0.24 -10.05
C ILE A 40 10.95 -1.26 -9.77
N TYR A 41 10.18 -1.85 -8.84
CA TYR A 41 10.24 -3.28 -8.49
C TYR A 41 9.20 -4.12 -9.23
N ARG A 42 8.44 -3.52 -10.16
CA ARG A 42 7.50 -4.24 -11.04
C ARG A 42 8.30 -5.25 -11.89
N GLY A 43 7.92 -6.54 -11.82
CA GLY A 43 8.60 -7.62 -12.53
C GLY A 43 9.74 -8.32 -11.78
N ARG A 44 10.12 -7.87 -10.57
CA ARG A 44 11.07 -8.65 -9.74
C ARG A 44 10.40 -9.89 -9.15
N LYS A 45 11.02 -11.05 -9.37
CA LYS A 45 10.53 -12.36 -8.89
C LYS A 45 10.62 -12.54 -7.37
N ASN A 46 11.55 -11.88 -6.69
CA ASN A 46 11.79 -12.10 -5.26
C ASN A 46 11.62 -10.82 -4.44
N LEU A 47 10.35 -10.53 -4.12
CA LEU A 47 9.94 -9.33 -3.40
C LEU A 47 10.56 -9.26 -1.99
N GLY A 48 10.60 -10.37 -1.26
CA GLY A 48 11.13 -10.40 0.11
C GLY A 48 12.59 -9.94 0.17
N LYS A 49 13.41 -10.38 -0.78
CA LYS A 49 14.80 -9.92 -0.90
C LYS A 49 14.89 -8.42 -1.19
N SER A 50 14.11 -7.92 -2.16
CA SER A 50 14.16 -6.49 -2.54
C SER A 50 13.69 -5.56 -1.42
N LEU A 51 12.69 -5.97 -0.63
CA LEU A 51 12.25 -5.22 0.54
C LEU A 51 13.29 -5.22 1.66
N ARG A 52 14.00 -6.34 1.85
CA ARG A 52 15.07 -6.44 2.84
C ARG A 52 16.24 -5.52 2.50
N GLU A 53 16.68 -5.55 1.24
CA GLU A 53 17.75 -4.67 0.74
C GLU A 53 17.38 -3.18 0.93
N LEU A 54 16.14 -2.80 0.58
CA LEU A 54 15.69 -1.42 0.75
C LEU A 54 15.66 -1.00 2.22
N ARG A 55 15.27 -1.89 3.13
CA ARG A 55 15.28 -1.63 4.57
C ARG A 55 16.70 -1.50 5.11
N GLU A 56 17.61 -2.39 4.69
CA GLU A 56 19.02 -2.33 5.05
C GLU A 56 19.68 -1.03 4.56
N GLU A 57 19.35 -0.55 3.35
CA GLU A 57 19.80 0.77 2.85
C GLU A 57 19.30 1.92 3.72
N TRP A 58 18.01 1.93 4.07
CA TRP A 58 17.41 2.99 4.88
C TRP A 58 18.00 3.05 6.31
N GLU A 59 18.25 1.88 6.92
CA GLU A 59 18.82 1.77 8.27
C GLU A 59 20.32 2.08 8.32
N ARG A 60 21.03 2.13 7.18
CA ARG A 60 22.48 2.38 7.15
C ARG A 60 22.86 3.85 7.36
N ASP A 61 21.91 4.76 7.13
CA ASP A 61 22.09 6.20 7.27
C ASP A 61 21.41 6.76 8.56
N PHE A 62 21.03 5.87 9.48
CA PHE A 62 20.54 6.17 10.84
C PHE A 62 21.49 5.59 11.90
#